data_AF-A0A7V4M4U8-F1
#
_entry.id   AF-A0A7V4M4U8-F1
#
_cell.length_a   1.000
_cell.length_b   1.000
_cell.length_c   1.000
_cell.angle_alpha   90.00
_cell.angle_beta   90.00
_cell.angle_gamma   90.00
#
_symmetry.space_group_name_H-M   'P 1'
#
loop_
_entity.id
_entity.type
_entity.pdbx_description
1 polymer ?
#
loop_
_entity_poly.entity_id
_entity_poly.type
_entity_poly.pdbx_seq_one_letter_code
_entity_poly.pdbx_strand_id
1 'polypeptide(L)'
;MKGAIWLSAGAWGLVGFAVGLADSWDPADRAPWHLQSVAISDEAQTELRPESPAKRGRPSYLHIRLQFRPQLDDRRLHQFRVVDKLGKTVADVHGFYRDRSVLVFEGEWKDLQGLYLEGLGHREPLVPGPPRARAEPPASPPKAEAKVEESPWEIDPPSAETTGHPTAPVAAAHASAVAGQPPTEAKPPAPIGGQGSDCNQKPNGSPGGKASDDAKGNSEGPAGAGAPPSGQGPGATEGGKPGPPQGLASRGPMGGLGGAGGGIAGGGGRDHLRGRPAEPDSPPPPPIILYLSCAEELGRGRIYQVDEFGAIRGLVTLPFAATGLALHHRPALVAVVPRGGGKILQIDAAGKVSVILENDPLTPQPVDVAVGPGSDAILVADRLAHVLATTSMDGQKAREARRFPLQRWDRPWMCVAVATDKRVLYSTDMEPGVYRFGLGDELRPAPLLARPGGVAADPASARWAAAQPPGQVAVFEGGSPRTTLRLPPSRVVYRQGLLAFAPADRLVIAAEAAPAAGGGVAIVEWTLGDGSARELFVWRKEDILDLVVGPRMPWPPYEPDRRRGLQ
;
A
#
# COMPACT_ATOMS: atom_id res chain seq x y z
N MET A 1 -34.43 -61.84 -39.55
CA MET A 1 -33.08 -61.24 -39.54
C MET A 1 -32.76 -60.88 -38.10
N LYS A 2 -31.64 -61.40 -37.59
CA LYS A 2 -31.16 -61.19 -36.21
C LYS A 2 -30.39 -59.87 -36.16
N GLY A 3 -30.76 -58.96 -35.27
CA GLY A 3 -30.05 -57.70 -35.02
C GLY A 3 -29.73 -57.58 -33.53
N ALA A 4 -28.46 -57.76 -33.18
CA ALA A 4 -27.96 -57.69 -31.82
C ALA A 4 -27.84 -56.23 -31.35
N ILE A 5 -28.38 -55.93 -30.16
CA ILE A 5 -28.15 -54.68 -29.44
C ILE A 5 -26.89 -54.86 -28.62
N TRP A 6 -25.85 -54.08 -28.94
CA TRP A 6 -24.65 -53.95 -28.10
C TRP A 6 -24.90 -52.91 -27.01
N LEU A 7 -24.97 -53.37 -25.76
CA LEU A 7 -24.85 -52.53 -24.56
C LEU A 7 -23.36 -52.34 -24.27
N SER A 8 -22.79 -51.19 -24.65
CA SER A 8 -21.50 -50.75 -24.13
C SER A 8 -21.73 -49.91 -22.87
N ALA A 9 -21.56 -50.54 -21.71
CA ALA A 9 -21.44 -49.87 -20.43
C ALA A 9 -20.09 -49.14 -20.37
N GLY A 10 -20.11 -47.83 -20.58
CA GLY A 10 -18.98 -46.95 -20.28
C GLY A 10 -19.16 -46.33 -18.90
N ALA A 11 -18.61 -46.98 -17.88
CA ALA A 11 -18.47 -46.38 -16.55
C ALA A 11 -17.38 -45.29 -16.61
N TRP A 12 -17.78 -44.03 -16.44
CA TRP A 12 -16.85 -42.92 -16.18
C TRP A 12 -16.96 -42.55 -14.71
N GLY A 13 -15.89 -42.81 -13.97
CA GLY A 13 -15.81 -42.60 -12.54
C GLY A 13 -15.80 -41.12 -12.16
N LEU A 14 -16.80 -40.72 -11.36
CA LEU A 14 -16.73 -39.56 -10.48
C LEU A 14 -15.82 -39.92 -9.30
N VAL A 15 -14.71 -39.22 -9.13
CA VAL A 15 -13.98 -39.17 -7.85
C VAL A 15 -14.31 -37.84 -7.20
N GLY A 16 -15.54 -37.72 -6.70
CA GLY A 16 -15.95 -36.64 -5.81
C GLY A 16 -15.82 -37.12 -4.38
N PHE A 17 -14.77 -36.71 -3.66
CA PHE A 17 -14.71 -36.92 -2.22
C PHE A 17 -15.51 -35.80 -1.53
N ALA A 18 -16.81 -36.01 -1.37
CA ALA A 18 -17.57 -35.27 -0.36
C ALA A 18 -17.17 -35.84 1.00
N VAL A 19 -16.17 -35.25 1.64
CA VAL A 19 -15.90 -35.54 3.05
C VAL A 19 -17.05 -34.90 3.84
N GLY A 20 -18.01 -35.71 4.29
CA GLY A 20 -19.07 -35.26 5.19
C GLY A 20 -18.50 -34.99 6.57
N LEU A 21 -17.81 -33.88 6.76
CA LEU A 21 -17.50 -33.35 8.09
C LEU A 21 -18.71 -32.53 8.55
N ALA A 22 -19.29 -32.92 9.68
CA ALA A 22 -20.36 -32.16 10.31
C ALA A 22 -19.88 -30.73 10.61
N ASP A 23 -20.77 -29.74 10.47
CA ASP A 23 -20.51 -28.30 10.72
C ASP A 23 -20.13 -27.96 12.18
N SER A 24 -19.84 -28.94 13.03
CA SER A 24 -19.51 -28.77 14.43
C SER A 24 -18.00 -28.74 14.64
N TRP A 25 -17.48 -27.59 15.05
CA TRP A 25 -16.12 -27.47 15.59
C TRP A 25 -15.99 -28.31 16.86
N ASP A 26 -14.93 -29.13 16.95
CA ASP A 26 -14.53 -29.71 18.23
C ASP A 26 -13.88 -28.59 19.08
N PRO A 27 -14.43 -28.25 20.26
CA PRO A 27 -13.85 -27.23 21.14
C PRO A 27 -12.43 -27.58 21.63
N ALA A 28 -11.99 -28.83 21.52
CA ALA A 28 -10.62 -29.24 21.85
C ALA A 28 -9.61 -28.99 20.71
N ASP A 29 -10.07 -28.79 19.47
CA ASP A 29 -9.19 -28.45 18.38
C ASP A 29 -8.57 -27.06 18.64
N ARG A 30 -7.35 -26.81 18.18
CA ARG A 30 -6.68 -25.49 18.26
C ARG A 30 -6.34 -24.90 16.88
N ALA A 31 -6.61 -25.61 15.79
CA ALA A 31 -6.25 -25.19 14.46
C ALA A 31 -7.03 -23.94 14.00
N PRO A 32 -6.38 -22.92 13.40
CA PRO A 32 -7.02 -21.67 12.98
C PRO A 32 -8.05 -21.84 11.84
N TRP A 33 -7.95 -22.94 11.09
CA TRP A 33 -8.84 -23.28 9.98
C TRP A 33 -8.85 -24.80 9.74
N HIS A 34 -9.88 -25.30 9.07
CA HIS A 34 -9.99 -26.67 8.57
C HIS A 34 -10.41 -26.73 7.12
N LEU A 35 -10.03 -27.81 6.43
CA LEU A 35 -10.47 -28.10 5.08
C LEU A 35 -11.89 -28.69 5.09
N GLN A 36 -12.83 -27.99 4.45
CA GLN A 36 -14.23 -28.41 4.35
C GLN A 36 -14.48 -29.29 3.13
N SER A 37 -13.95 -28.89 1.96
CA SER A 37 -14.08 -29.68 0.72
C SER A 37 -12.99 -29.35 -0.29
N VAL A 38 -12.66 -30.31 -1.16
CA VAL A 38 -11.78 -30.14 -2.32
C VAL A 38 -12.50 -30.64 -3.57
N ALA A 39 -12.52 -29.83 -4.63
CA ALA A 39 -13.08 -30.20 -5.92
C ALA A 39 -12.11 -29.82 -7.05
N ILE A 40 -12.11 -30.58 -8.14
CA ILE A 40 -11.40 -30.23 -9.38
C ILE A 40 -12.46 -29.80 -10.39
N SER A 41 -12.29 -28.64 -11.03
CA SER A 41 -13.21 -28.08 -12.03
C SER A 41 -12.46 -27.61 -13.27
N ASP A 42 -13.08 -27.65 -14.44
CA ASP A 42 -12.50 -27.13 -15.69
C ASP A 42 -12.61 -25.60 -15.82
N GLU A 43 -13.30 -24.94 -14.88
CA GLU A 43 -13.51 -23.50 -14.89
C GLU A 43 -13.11 -22.84 -13.56
N ALA A 44 -12.56 -21.62 -13.64
CA ALA A 44 -12.27 -20.78 -12.48
C ALA A 44 -13.54 -20.11 -11.93
N GLN A 45 -14.63 -20.85 -11.74
CA GLN A 45 -15.88 -20.29 -11.20
C GLN A 45 -15.82 -20.18 -9.68
N THR A 46 -16.30 -19.08 -9.11
CA THR A 46 -16.40 -18.87 -7.66
C THR A 46 -17.72 -19.39 -7.06
N GLU A 47 -18.58 -19.99 -7.90
CA GLU A 47 -19.85 -20.61 -7.53
C GLU A 47 -19.85 -22.09 -7.90
N LEU A 48 -19.92 -22.95 -6.89
CA LEU A 48 -20.14 -24.38 -7.08
C LEU A 48 -21.57 -24.60 -7.62
N ARG A 49 -21.74 -24.52 -8.94
CA ARG A 49 -22.92 -25.10 -9.62
C ARG A 49 -22.66 -26.58 -9.91
N PRO A 50 -23.68 -27.45 -9.85
CA PRO A 50 -23.55 -28.81 -10.36
C PRO A 50 -23.20 -28.76 -11.86
N GLU A 51 -22.10 -29.41 -12.24
CA GLU A 51 -21.39 -29.19 -13.52
C GLU A 51 -22.11 -29.74 -14.77
N SER A 52 -21.84 -29.07 -15.89
CA SER A 52 -22.00 -29.58 -17.27
C SER A 52 -20.76 -30.38 -17.70
N PRO A 53 -20.88 -31.33 -18.64
CA PRO A 53 -19.80 -32.27 -18.97
C PRO A 53 -18.53 -31.59 -19.54
N ALA A 54 -17.38 -31.99 -18.98
CA ALA A 54 -16.02 -31.56 -19.27
C ALA A 54 -15.63 -31.60 -20.77
N LYS A 55 -14.95 -30.54 -21.24
CA LYS A 55 -14.25 -30.52 -22.55
C LYS A 55 -12.76 -30.75 -22.32
N ARG A 56 -12.23 -31.86 -22.84
CA ARG A 56 -10.81 -32.24 -22.71
C ARG A 56 -9.88 -31.18 -23.33
N GLY A 57 -8.89 -30.73 -22.56
CA GLY A 57 -7.73 -29.95 -23.04
C GLY A 57 -7.48 -28.60 -22.35
N ARG A 58 -8.17 -28.28 -21.25
CA ARG A 58 -7.96 -27.03 -20.48
C ARG A 58 -7.29 -27.31 -19.13
N PRO A 59 -6.58 -26.32 -18.55
CA PRO A 59 -6.06 -26.43 -17.19
C PRO A 59 -7.21 -26.67 -16.21
N SER A 60 -7.02 -27.62 -15.30
CA SER A 60 -7.99 -27.91 -14.26
C SER A 60 -7.73 -26.98 -13.06
N TYR A 61 -8.80 -26.44 -12.51
CA TYR A 61 -8.79 -25.61 -11.31
C TYR A 61 -9.10 -26.47 -10.09
N LEU A 62 -8.27 -26.39 -9.06
CA LEU A 62 -8.56 -26.97 -7.75
C LEU A 62 -9.32 -25.93 -6.92
N HIS A 63 -10.49 -26.30 -6.42
CA HIS A 63 -11.34 -25.46 -5.57
C HIS A 63 -11.30 -26.04 -4.16
N ILE A 64 -10.77 -25.29 -3.20
CA ILE A 64 -10.64 -25.72 -1.81
C ILE A 64 -11.50 -24.81 -0.94
N ARG A 65 -12.47 -25.40 -0.24
CA ARG A 65 -13.30 -24.70 0.73
C ARG A 65 -12.72 -24.88 2.12
N LEU A 66 -12.59 -23.77 2.84
CA LEU A 66 -12.07 -23.71 4.20
C LEU A 66 -13.15 -23.32 5.19
N GLN A 67 -12.99 -23.77 6.42
CA GLN A 67 -13.76 -23.34 7.57
C GLN A 67 -12.79 -22.62 8.52
N PHE A 68 -13.02 -21.33 8.78
CA PHE A 68 -12.19 -20.53 9.70
C PHE A 68 -12.81 -20.46 11.07
N ARG A 69 -11.98 -20.32 12.11
CA ARG A 69 -12.48 -20.03 13.46
C ARG A 69 -13.22 -18.69 13.51
N PRO A 70 -14.32 -18.58 14.28
CA PRO A 70 -15.09 -17.35 14.40
C PRO A 70 -14.30 -16.14 14.93
N GLN A 71 -13.20 -16.37 15.65
CA GLN A 71 -12.38 -15.35 16.33
C GLN A 71 -11.19 -14.84 15.50
N LEU A 72 -11.01 -15.29 14.25
CA LEU A 72 -10.05 -14.66 13.34
C LEU A 72 -10.63 -13.34 12.81
N ASP A 73 -10.40 -12.25 13.56
CA ASP A 73 -10.91 -10.89 13.26
C ASP A 73 -10.32 -10.29 11.97
N ASP A 74 -9.19 -10.82 11.47
CA ASP A 74 -8.56 -10.37 10.24
C ASP A 74 -8.63 -11.44 9.15
N ARG A 75 -9.77 -11.53 8.45
CA ARG A 75 -9.94 -12.41 7.28
C ARG A 75 -9.13 -11.95 6.06
N ARG A 76 -8.20 -11.00 6.20
CA ARG A 76 -7.41 -10.47 5.11
C ARG A 76 -6.28 -11.46 4.75
N LEU A 77 -6.40 -12.01 3.54
CA LEU A 77 -5.31 -12.55 2.72
C LEU A 77 -4.32 -13.47 3.45
N HIS A 78 -4.82 -14.59 3.97
CA HIS A 78 -3.94 -15.66 4.43
C HIS A 78 -3.28 -16.33 3.22
N GLN A 79 -1.94 -16.35 3.23
CA GLN A 79 -1.12 -17.00 2.20
C GLN A 79 -1.18 -18.51 2.41
N PHE A 80 -2.20 -19.15 1.87
CA PHE A 80 -2.21 -20.58 1.72
C PHE A 80 -1.21 -21.00 0.64
N ARG A 81 -0.74 -22.24 0.66
CA ARG A 81 0.08 -22.89 -0.38
C ARG A 81 -0.29 -24.35 -0.49
N VAL A 82 -0.25 -24.90 -1.69
CA VAL A 82 -0.26 -26.35 -1.87
C VAL A 82 1.17 -26.83 -1.81
N VAL A 83 1.48 -27.70 -0.85
CA VAL A 83 2.81 -28.25 -0.61
C VAL A 83 2.80 -29.77 -0.66
N ASP A 84 3.93 -30.37 -1.02
CA ASP A 84 4.12 -31.82 -0.91
C ASP A 84 4.40 -32.25 0.54
N LYS A 85 4.52 -33.55 0.80
CA LYS A 85 4.89 -34.12 2.12
C LYS A 85 6.15 -33.52 2.77
N LEU A 86 7.07 -32.97 1.98
CA LEU A 86 8.32 -32.35 2.46
C LEU A 86 8.16 -30.83 2.73
N GLY A 87 7.00 -30.25 2.43
CA GLY A 87 6.74 -28.81 2.55
C GLY A 87 7.20 -28.01 1.34
N LYS A 88 7.57 -28.66 0.22
CA LYS A 88 7.93 -27.97 -1.01
C LYS A 88 6.66 -27.50 -1.72
N THR A 89 6.62 -26.23 -2.11
CA THR A 89 5.49 -25.64 -2.84
C THR A 89 5.33 -26.30 -4.22
N VAL A 90 4.12 -26.79 -4.47
CA VAL A 90 3.71 -27.43 -5.73
C VAL A 90 2.90 -26.45 -6.58
N ALA A 91 2.14 -25.55 -5.95
CA ALA A 91 1.40 -24.50 -6.64
C ALA A 91 1.24 -23.25 -5.76
N ASP A 92 1.26 -22.09 -6.41
CA ASP A 92 0.94 -20.79 -5.81
C ASP A 92 -0.57 -20.55 -5.83
N VAL A 93 -1.04 -19.77 -4.85
CA VAL A 93 -2.46 -19.63 -4.54
C VAL A 93 -2.99 -18.29 -5.00
N HIS A 94 -4.12 -18.32 -5.69
CA HIS A 94 -4.74 -17.13 -6.26
C HIS A 94 -6.24 -17.11 -5.96
N GLY A 95 -6.65 -16.30 -4.98
CA GLY A 95 -8.06 -15.98 -4.75
C GLY A 95 -8.51 -16.34 -3.34
N PHE A 96 -9.06 -15.34 -2.67
CA PHE A 96 -9.88 -15.51 -1.48
C PHE A 96 -11.11 -14.66 -1.68
N TYR A 97 -12.30 -15.28 -1.69
CA TYR A 97 -13.55 -14.55 -1.68
C TYR A 97 -13.96 -14.35 -0.21
N ARG A 98 -13.99 -13.10 0.25
CA ARG A 98 -14.19 -12.70 1.66
C ARG A 98 -15.40 -13.33 2.35
N ASP A 99 -16.39 -13.76 1.57
CA ASP A 99 -17.67 -14.24 2.09
C ASP A 99 -17.84 -15.77 1.97
N ARG A 100 -16.91 -16.48 1.31
CA ARG A 100 -17.14 -17.89 0.90
C ARG A 100 -16.05 -18.87 1.31
N SER A 101 -14.91 -18.40 1.82
CA SER A 101 -13.80 -19.28 2.24
C SER A 101 -13.35 -20.27 1.16
N VAL A 102 -13.47 -19.91 -0.12
CA VAL A 102 -13.03 -20.76 -1.24
C VAL A 102 -11.71 -20.22 -1.79
N LEU A 103 -10.76 -21.13 -1.97
CA LEU A 103 -9.47 -20.92 -2.63
C LEU A 103 -9.50 -21.62 -3.99
N VAL A 104 -8.99 -20.96 -5.03
CA VAL A 104 -8.90 -21.53 -6.39
C VAL A 104 -7.44 -21.58 -6.83
N PHE A 105 -7.02 -22.70 -7.40
CA PHE A 105 -5.64 -22.94 -7.82
C PHE A 105 -5.63 -23.50 -9.23
N GLU A 106 -4.78 -22.96 -10.10
CA GLU A 106 -4.59 -23.47 -11.45
C GLU A 106 -3.37 -24.42 -11.47
N GLY A 107 -3.51 -25.60 -12.06
CA GLY A 107 -2.42 -26.57 -12.13
C GLY A 107 -2.78 -27.87 -12.83
N GLU A 108 -1.79 -28.75 -13.02
CA GLU A 108 -2.01 -30.12 -13.50
C GLU A 108 -2.28 -31.05 -12.32
N TRP A 109 -3.56 -31.26 -11.99
CA TRP A 109 -3.98 -32.09 -10.85
C TRP A 109 -4.25 -33.53 -11.28
N LYS A 110 -3.19 -34.33 -11.43
CA LYS A 110 -3.32 -35.77 -11.72
C LYS A 110 -3.45 -36.63 -10.45
N ASP A 111 -2.89 -36.15 -9.35
CA ASP A 111 -2.94 -36.80 -8.04
C ASP A 111 -2.94 -35.74 -6.92
N LEU A 112 -3.82 -35.91 -5.94
CA LEU A 112 -3.91 -35.06 -4.75
C LEU A 112 -3.33 -35.75 -3.51
N GLN A 113 -2.97 -37.03 -3.61
CA GLN A 113 -2.43 -37.80 -2.50
C GLN A 113 -1.05 -37.29 -2.09
N GLY A 114 -0.86 -37.08 -0.79
CA GLY A 114 0.40 -36.56 -0.26
C GLY A 114 0.62 -35.06 -0.49
N LEU A 115 -0.38 -34.35 -1.02
CA LEU A 115 -0.44 -32.91 -1.03
C LEU A 115 -1.14 -32.37 0.21
N TYR A 116 -0.72 -31.20 0.64
CA TYR A 116 -1.21 -30.53 1.82
C TYR A 116 -1.50 -29.08 1.49
N LEU A 117 -2.52 -28.54 2.15
CA LEU A 117 -2.71 -27.11 2.24
C LEU A 117 -1.98 -26.61 3.48
N GLU A 118 -1.10 -25.62 3.30
CA GLU A 118 -0.35 -24.99 4.38
C GLU A 118 -0.69 -23.50 4.43
N GLY A 119 -1.01 -22.98 5.62
CA GLY A 119 -1.30 -21.55 5.84
C GLY A 119 -1.55 -21.26 7.32
N LEU A 120 -1.25 -20.03 7.76
CA LEU A 120 -1.42 -19.60 9.17
C LEU A 120 -0.70 -20.49 10.20
N GLY A 121 0.47 -21.04 9.83
CA GLY A 121 1.22 -21.98 10.70
C GLY A 121 0.54 -23.34 10.90
N HIS A 122 -0.55 -23.62 10.17
CA HIS A 122 -1.28 -24.88 10.18
C HIS A 122 -1.19 -25.58 8.83
N ARG A 123 -1.31 -26.91 8.84
CA ARG A 123 -1.15 -27.74 7.65
C ARG A 123 -2.08 -28.93 7.67
N GLU A 124 -2.90 -29.08 6.63
CA GLU A 124 -3.85 -30.18 6.48
C GLU A 124 -3.66 -30.92 5.15
N PRO A 125 -3.82 -32.26 5.12
CA PRO A 125 -3.76 -33.01 3.87
C PRO A 125 -4.99 -32.68 2.99
N LEU A 126 -4.77 -32.52 1.68
CA LEU A 126 -5.87 -32.26 0.72
C LEU A 126 -6.81 -33.45 0.56
N VAL A 127 -6.28 -34.66 0.74
CA VAL A 127 -7.05 -35.90 0.78
C VAL A 127 -6.73 -36.59 2.11
N PRO A 128 -7.74 -36.80 2.98
CA PRO A 128 -7.52 -37.55 4.21
C PRO A 128 -6.94 -38.92 3.89
N GLY A 129 -5.81 -39.26 4.52
CA GLY A 129 -5.32 -40.64 4.49
C GLY A 129 -6.35 -41.58 5.15
N PRO A 130 -6.25 -42.90 4.91
CA PRO A 130 -7.06 -43.86 5.66
C PRO A 130 -6.86 -43.59 7.17
N PRO A 131 -7.94 -43.61 7.98
CA PRO A 131 -7.86 -43.28 9.38
C PRO A 131 -6.76 -44.13 10.02
N ARG A 132 -5.70 -43.47 10.49
CA ARG A 132 -4.67 -44.13 11.28
C ARG A 132 -5.40 -44.70 12.48
N ALA A 133 -5.43 -46.03 12.59
CA ALA A 133 -5.98 -46.71 13.75
C ALA A 133 -5.42 -46.02 14.98
N ARG A 134 -6.31 -45.43 15.78
CA ARG A 134 -5.98 -44.74 17.01
C ARG A 134 -5.14 -45.71 17.83
N ALA A 135 -3.84 -45.46 17.94
CA ALA A 135 -2.97 -46.27 18.76
C ALA A 135 -3.58 -46.26 20.16
N GLU A 136 -3.97 -47.44 20.65
CA GLU A 136 -4.42 -47.58 22.03
C GLU A 136 -3.35 -46.98 22.95
N PRO A 137 -3.75 -46.20 23.96
CA PRO A 137 -2.80 -45.69 24.92
C PRO A 137 -2.07 -46.89 25.54
N PRO A 138 -0.73 -46.89 25.60
CA PRO A 138 0.00 -47.97 26.25
C PRO A 138 -0.49 -48.09 27.70
N ALA A 139 -0.83 -49.32 28.09
CA ALA A 139 -1.22 -49.64 29.45
C ALA A 139 -0.19 -49.11 30.44
N SER A 140 -0.69 -48.51 31.53
CA SER A 140 0.10 -47.89 32.58
C SER A 140 1.26 -48.79 33.05
N PRO A 141 2.50 -48.27 33.17
CA PRO A 141 3.57 -49.02 33.78
C PRO A 141 3.33 -49.18 35.30
N PRO A 142 3.80 -50.28 35.91
CA PRO A 142 3.68 -50.49 37.34
C PRO A 142 4.54 -49.48 38.10
N LYS A 143 3.99 -49.10 39.26
CA LYS A 143 4.55 -48.19 40.26
C LYS A 143 5.97 -48.64 40.67
N ALA A 144 6.98 -47.88 40.26
CA ALA A 144 8.36 -48.05 40.71
C ALA A 144 8.74 -46.92 41.68
N GLU A 145 9.48 -47.31 42.70
CA GLU A 145 9.81 -46.56 43.91
C GLU A 145 10.70 -45.34 43.66
N ALA A 146 10.57 -44.38 44.59
CA ALA A 146 11.28 -43.12 44.61
C ALA A 146 12.80 -43.30 44.69
N LYS A 147 13.52 -42.61 43.80
CA LYS A 147 14.91 -42.23 44.05
C LYS A 147 15.07 -40.74 43.73
N VAL A 148 15.44 -40.02 44.78
CA VAL A 148 15.79 -38.60 44.79
C VAL A 148 17.09 -38.45 43.99
N GLU A 149 17.09 -37.60 42.97
CA GLU A 149 18.32 -37.13 42.33
C GLU A 149 18.18 -35.64 42.04
N GLU A 150 19.07 -34.89 42.67
CA GLU A 150 19.14 -33.43 42.71
C GLU A 150 19.57 -32.88 41.34
N SER A 151 18.94 -31.80 40.90
CA SER A 151 19.61 -30.81 40.03
C SER A 151 20.29 -29.80 40.93
N PRO A 152 21.52 -29.38 40.60
CA PRO A 152 21.61 -28.02 40.07
C PRO A 152 22.70 -27.83 39.02
N TRP A 153 22.33 -27.13 37.95
CA TRP A 153 23.27 -26.45 37.06
C TRP A 153 23.88 -25.28 37.82
N GLU A 154 25.11 -25.45 38.28
CA GLU A 154 25.96 -24.39 38.80
C GLU A 154 26.97 -24.00 37.71
N ILE A 155 26.90 -22.74 37.30
CA ILE A 155 27.74 -22.11 36.29
C ILE A 155 28.86 -21.36 37.03
N ASP A 156 30.11 -21.65 36.71
CA ASP A 156 31.26 -20.84 37.13
C ASP A 156 31.95 -20.16 35.93
N PRO A 157 32.37 -18.88 36.05
CA PRO A 157 33.03 -18.08 35.00
C PRO A 157 34.56 -18.32 34.91
N PRO A 158 35.23 -17.87 33.82
CA PRO A 158 36.56 -18.33 33.46
C PRO A 158 37.68 -17.58 34.19
N SER A 159 38.75 -18.30 34.55
CA SER A 159 40.01 -17.74 35.03
C SER A 159 41.04 -17.61 33.90
N ALA A 160 41.77 -16.50 33.95
CA ALA A 160 42.86 -16.11 33.07
C ALA A 160 44.17 -16.85 33.38
N GLU A 161 45.04 -16.99 32.36
CA GLU A 161 46.50 -16.73 32.35
C GLU A 161 47.12 -17.42 31.11
N THR A 162 47.59 -16.67 30.09
CA THR A 162 48.92 -16.05 29.89
C THR A 162 50.04 -17.02 29.48
N THR A 163 50.75 -16.59 28.41
CA THR A 163 52.12 -16.89 27.95
C THR A 163 52.33 -17.93 26.84
N GLY A 164 53.05 -17.50 25.79
CA GLY A 164 53.77 -18.39 24.87
C GLY A 164 53.88 -17.92 23.42
N HIS A 165 54.65 -16.85 23.16
CA HIS A 165 55.36 -16.71 21.87
C HIS A 165 56.43 -17.82 21.76
N PRO A 166 56.79 -18.35 20.56
CA PRO A 166 57.68 -17.59 19.67
C PRO A 166 57.66 -17.90 18.14
N THR A 167 58.28 -16.97 17.41
CA THR A 167 59.10 -17.10 16.17
C THR A 167 58.52 -17.57 14.82
N ALA A 168 58.78 -16.73 13.81
CA ALA A 168 58.74 -16.99 12.37
C ALA A 168 59.86 -17.95 11.88
N PRO A 169 59.73 -18.47 10.65
CA PRO A 169 60.59 -18.02 9.53
C PRO A 169 59.77 -17.77 8.24
N VAL A 170 60.01 -16.71 7.46
CA VAL A 170 61.04 -16.50 6.41
C VAL A 170 60.96 -17.45 5.19
N ALA A 171 60.54 -16.81 4.07
CA ALA A 171 60.98 -16.94 2.67
C ALA A 171 60.54 -18.09 1.73
N ALA A 172 60.11 -17.63 0.54
CA ALA A 172 60.48 -18.03 -0.84
C ALA A 172 59.24 -18.35 -1.70
N ALA A 173 58.78 -17.42 -2.55
CA ALA A 173 59.26 -17.16 -3.91
C ALA A 173 59.03 -18.33 -4.88
N HIS A 174 58.09 -18.16 -5.82
CA HIS A 174 58.32 -18.50 -7.23
C HIS A 174 57.45 -17.64 -8.14
N ALA A 175 58.15 -16.97 -9.05
CA ALA A 175 57.64 -16.15 -10.15
C ALA A 175 57.59 -16.96 -11.45
N SER A 176 56.68 -16.57 -12.35
CA SER A 176 56.79 -16.52 -13.84
C SER A 176 55.38 -16.18 -14.36
N ALA A 177 55.03 -15.02 -14.91
CA ALA A 177 55.61 -14.15 -15.93
C ALA A 177 55.74 -14.80 -17.32
N VAL A 178 54.79 -14.51 -18.22
CA VAL A 178 54.94 -14.25 -19.69
C VAL A 178 53.65 -13.51 -20.10
N ALA A 179 53.64 -12.18 -20.26
CA ALA A 179 54.05 -11.36 -21.41
C ALA A 179 53.08 -11.40 -22.60
N GLY A 180 52.52 -10.22 -22.92
CA GLY A 180 51.68 -9.95 -24.10
C GLY A 180 51.08 -8.54 -24.04
N GLN A 181 51.86 -7.54 -24.42
CA GLN A 181 51.49 -6.11 -24.50
C GLN A 181 50.47 -5.81 -25.63
N PRO A 182 49.81 -4.64 -25.58
CA PRO A 182 48.68 -4.25 -26.44
C PRO A 182 49.10 -3.40 -27.65
N PRO A 183 48.17 -3.19 -28.61
CA PRO A 183 47.94 -1.85 -29.16
C PRO A 183 46.41 -1.62 -29.30
N THR A 184 45.81 -0.44 -29.42
CA THR A 184 46.29 0.90 -29.79
C THR A 184 45.18 1.88 -29.40
N GLU A 185 45.61 3.07 -29.02
CA GLU A 185 44.88 4.29 -28.74
C GLU A 185 44.04 4.76 -29.95
N ALA A 186 42.74 4.99 -29.74
CA ALA A 186 41.86 5.64 -30.72
C ALA A 186 41.40 7.00 -30.17
N LYS A 187 41.94 8.04 -30.82
CA LYS A 187 41.74 9.47 -30.63
C LYS A 187 40.30 9.90 -30.94
N PRO A 188 39.67 10.79 -30.15
CA PRO A 188 38.38 11.40 -30.49
C PRO A 188 38.55 12.52 -31.54
N PRO A 189 37.59 12.72 -32.47
CA PRO A 189 37.62 13.85 -33.39
C PRO A 189 37.25 15.17 -32.71
N ALA A 190 37.99 16.21 -33.07
CA ALA A 190 37.79 17.60 -32.70
C ALA A 190 36.52 18.21 -33.35
N PRO A 191 35.96 19.29 -32.77
CA PRO A 191 34.75 19.95 -33.24
C PRO A 191 35.05 20.91 -34.41
N ILE A 192 34.12 20.97 -35.36
CA ILE A 192 34.05 22.04 -36.37
C ILE A 192 33.34 23.23 -35.75
N GLY A 193 33.99 24.39 -35.80
CA GLY A 193 33.51 25.65 -35.25
C GLY A 193 32.45 26.34 -36.10
N GLY A 194 31.78 27.28 -35.43
CA GLY A 194 30.90 28.29 -36.01
C GLY A 194 30.73 29.44 -35.01
N GLN A 195 31.38 30.56 -35.32
CA GLN A 195 31.15 31.96 -34.92
C GLN A 195 29.70 32.23 -34.44
N GLY A 196 29.39 33.10 -33.48
CA GLY A 196 30.13 34.13 -32.78
C GLY A 196 29.12 34.96 -31.97
N SER A 197 29.60 35.73 -31.00
CA SER A 197 29.06 37.03 -30.54
C SER A 197 29.57 37.31 -29.13
N ASP A 198 30.48 38.28 -29.11
CA ASP A 198 30.88 39.05 -27.94
C ASP A 198 29.67 39.61 -27.19
N CYS A 199 29.78 39.64 -25.86
CA CYS A 199 29.43 40.82 -25.05
C CYS A 199 30.18 40.75 -23.71
N ASN A 200 31.25 41.52 -23.71
CA ASN A 200 32.07 42.00 -22.63
C ASN A 200 31.24 42.63 -21.49
N GLN A 201 31.51 42.29 -20.22
CA GLN A 201 31.68 43.26 -19.11
C GLN A 201 31.96 42.56 -17.76
N LYS A 202 33.15 42.88 -17.22
CA LYS A 202 33.58 42.84 -15.81
C LYS A 202 33.84 44.32 -15.40
N PRO A 203 34.23 44.65 -14.16
CA PRO A 203 33.88 44.12 -12.83
C PRO A 203 33.64 45.27 -11.81
N ASN A 204 33.30 44.94 -10.56
CA ASN A 204 33.66 45.64 -9.30
C ASN A 204 32.89 44.94 -8.16
N GLY A 205 33.38 44.64 -6.97
CA GLY A 205 34.66 44.80 -6.29
C GLY A 205 34.44 44.28 -4.86
N SER A 206 35.30 43.39 -4.38
CA SER A 206 35.54 43.11 -2.94
C SER A 206 36.25 44.33 -2.29
N PRO A 207 36.46 44.46 -0.95
CA PRO A 207 36.75 43.38 0.01
C PRO A 207 36.44 43.59 1.53
N GLY A 208 36.75 42.56 2.32
CA GLY A 208 37.09 42.65 3.77
C GLY A 208 35.98 42.17 4.71
N GLY A 209 36.23 41.38 5.77
CA GLY A 209 37.48 41.03 6.45
C GLY A 209 37.31 39.83 7.40
N LYS A 210 38.44 39.43 8.00
CA LYS A 210 38.70 38.23 8.81
C LYS A 210 38.42 38.44 10.32
N ALA A 211 38.34 37.29 11.02
CA ALA A 211 38.67 37.02 12.44
C ALA A 211 37.67 37.59 13.48
N SER A 212 37.36 36.95 14.62
CA SER A 212 38.16 36.10 15.52
C SER A 212 37.28 35.37 16.57
N ASP A 213 37.79 34.23 17.04
CA ASP A 213 37.88 33.67 18.41
C ASP A 213 36.74 33.73 19.46
N ASP A 214 36.63 32.57 20.13
CA ASP A 214 36.41 32.32 21.56
C ASP A 214 35.12 32.78 22.27
N ALA A 215 34.31 31.78 22.69
CA ALA A 215 33.63 31.83 23.99
C ALA A 215 33.29 30.43 24.53
N LYS A 216 34.06 30.01 25.54
CA LYS A 216 33.67 29.02 26.56
C LYS A 216 32.42 29.50 27.31
N GLY A 217 31.53 28.57 27.64
CA GLY A 217 30.45 28.80 28.61
C GLY A 217 29.79 27.49 29.05
N ASN A 218 30.26 26.93 30.17
CA ASN A 218 29.58 25.92 30.98
C ASN A 218 28.34 26.53 31.65
N SER A 219 27.23 25.79 31.72
CA SER A 219 26.33 25.77 32.89
C SER A 219 25.30 24.64 32.77
N GLU A 220 25.50 23.62 33.61
CA GLU A 220 24.55 22.93 34.52
C GLU A 220 23.04 22.82 34.15
N GLY A 221 22.51 21.60 34.31
CA GLY A 221 21.06 21.29 34.33
C GLY A 221 20.34 21.80 35.59
N PRO A 222 19.08 21.39 35.89
CA PRO A 222 18.68 19.98 35.98
C PRO A 222 17.23 19.64 35.54
N ALA A 223 16.88 18.39 35.82
CA ALA A 223 15.67 17.62 35.55
C ALA A 223 14.32 18.21 36.04
N GLY A 224 13.23 17.69 35.47
CA GLY A 224 11.87 17.82 35.99
C GLY A 224 10.87 16.89 35.29
N ALA A 225 10.61 15.74 35.90
CA ALA A 225 9.51 14.84 35.58
C ALA A 225 8.17 15.37 36.14
N GLY A 226 7.05 15.08 35.48
CA GLY A 226 5.72 15.40 36.00
C GLY A 226 4.59 14.73 35.22
N ALA A 227 4.07 13.64 35.76
CA ALA A 227 2.84 12.97 35.33
C ALA A 227 1.59 13.79 35.65
N PRO A 228 0.47 13.66 34.90
CA PRO A 228 -0.82 14.19 35.32
C PRO A 228 -1.62 13.16 36.15
N PRO A 229 -2.37 13.60 37.19
CA PRO A 229 -3.15 12.72 38.03
C PRO A 229 -4.58 12.47 37.51
N SER A 230 -5.03 11.26 37.80
CA SER A 230 -6.41 10.78 37.84
C SER A 230 -7.27 11.50 38.90
N GLY A 231 -8.53 11.75 38.58
CA GLY A 231 -9.57 12.16 39.53
C GLY A 231 -10.95 11.67 39.09
N GLN A 232 -11.56 10.79 39.90
CA GLN A 232 -12.87 10.16 39.74
C GLN A 232 -13.99 10.99 40.42
N GLY A 233 -15.09 11.18 39.67
CA GLY A 233 -16.53 11.17 40.08
C GLY A 233 -17.05 12.13 41.17
N PRO A 234 -18.35 12.04 41.57
CA PRO A 234 -19.53 11.44 40.89
C PRO A 234 -20.84 12.29 40.99
N GLY A 235 -21.95 11.80 40.41
CA GLY A 235 -23.35 12.16 40.77
C GLY A 235 -24.19 12.75 39.62
N ALA A 236 -25.18 12.03 39.07
CA ALA A 236 -26.64 12.08 39.41
C ALA A 236 -27.30 13.39 38.92
N THR A 237 -28.45 13.49 38.23
CA THR A 237 -29.63 12.64 38.00
C THR A 237 -30.52 13.34 36.95
N GLU A 238 -31.34 12.54 36.24
CA GLU A 238 -32.71 12.79 35.75
C GLU A 238 -33.19 14.16 35.20
N GLY A 239 -33.81 14.09 34.02
CA GLY A 239 -35.20 14.56 33.86
C GLY A 239 -35.45 15.81 33.02
N GLY A 240 -36.26 15.65 31.96
CA GLY A 240 -37.20 16.70 31.53
C GLY A 240 -37.03 17.28 30.12
N LYS A 241 -37.78 16.74 29.16
CA LYS A 241 -38.38 17.54 28.06
C LYS A 241 -39.56 18.34 28.64
N PRO A 242 -39.87 19.54 28.11
CA PRO A 242 -40.95 19.61 27.12
C PRO A 242 -40.70 20.60 25.96
N GLY A 243 -41.52 20.43 24.92
CA GLY A 243 -41.42 21.05 23.60
C GLY A 243 -41.85 22.53 23.48
N PRO A 244 -42.08 22.99 22.23
CA PRO A 244 -42.07 24.40 21.85
C PRO A 244 -43.49 25.00 21.80
N PRO A 245 -43.60 26.33 21.62
CA PRO A 245 -44.71 26.88 20.87
C PRO A 245 -44.26 27.63 19.61
N GLN A 246 -45.06 27.41 18.57
CA GLN A 246 -45.12 28.14 17.31
C GLN A 246 -45.61 29.58 17.51
N GLY A 247 -45.33 30.45 16.54
CA GLY A 247 -46.39 31.28 15.95
C GLY A 247 -46.20 32.80 15.95
N LEU A 248 -46.04 33.30 14.71
CA LEU A 248 -46.75 34.46 14.14
C LEU A 248 -46.34 35.90 14.55
N ALA A 249 -45.68 36.53 13.56
CA ALA A 249 -46.12 37.72 12.84
C ALA A 249 -46.29 39.08 13.58
N SER A 250 -45.55 40.05 13.01
CA SER A 250 -46.02 41.36 12.55
C SER A 250 -45.71 42.61 13.38
N ARG A 251 -45.20 43.61 12.62
CA ARG A 251 -45.35 45.06 12.74
C ARG A 251 -44.74 45.78 13.96
N GLY A 252 -43.76 46.66 13.67
CA GLY A 252 -43.51 47.89 14.45
C GLY A 252 -44.67 48.89 14.31
N PRO A 253 -44.55 50.19 14.69
CA PRO A 253 -43.33 50.96 14.99
C PRO A 253 -43.44 51.91 16.22
N MET A 254 -42.42 52.78 16.35
CA MET A 254 -42.40 54.11 16.99
C MET A 254 -42.08 54.30 18.49
N GLY A 255 -41.14 55.25 18.69
CA GLY A 255 -40.95 56.11 19.87
C GLY A 255 -39.96 55.54 20.90
N GLY A 256 -38.81 56.13 21.23
CA GLY A 256 -38.36 57.52 21.15
C GLY A 256 -38.05 58.03 22.56
N LEU A 257 -36.97 58.84 22.69
CA LEU A 257 -36.39 59.46 23.91
C LEU A 257 -35.45 58.53 24.69
N GLY A 258 -34.19 58.83 25.01
CA GLY A 258 -33.34 60.04 25.05
C GLY A 258 -32.11 59.61 25.92
N GLY A 259 -30.92 60.20 25.96
CA GLY A 259 -30.29 61.40 25.43
C GLY A 259 -28.92 61.54 26.16
N ALA A 260 -28.11 62.51 25.72
CA ALA A 260 -26.82 62.99 26.27
C ALA A 260 -25.57 62.16 25.91
N GLY A 261 -24.48 62.72 25.39
CA GLY A 261 -24.09 64.09 25.01
C GLY A 261 -22.87 63.97 24.08
N GLY A 262 -22.76 64.77 23.02
CA GLY A 262 -22.05 66.06 23.01
C GLY A 262 -20.57 65.85 22.65
N GLY A 263 -19.94 66.47 21.65
CA GLY A 263 -20.30 67.41 20.60
C GLY A 263 -19.25 67.30 19.47
N ILE A 264 -19.60 67.53 18.20
CA ILE A 264 -19.38 68.79 17.42
C ILE A 264 -17.89 69.13 17.30
N ALA A 265 -17.26 69.39 16.15
CA ALA A 265 -17.51 69.38 14.69
C ALA A 265 -16.11 69.72 14.07
N GLY A 266 -15.83 69.65 12.78
CA GLY A 266 -16.61 69.49 11.55
C GLY A 266 -15.64 69.07 10.43
N GLY A 267 -16.12 68.38 9.41
CA GLY A 267 -16.58 68.99 8.16
C GLY A 267 -15.54 68.62 7.09
N GLY A 268 -15.85 68.13 5.90
CA GLY A 268 -17.09 68.06 5.14
C GLY A 268 -16.63 68.01 3.69
N GLY A 269 -16.73 66.86 3.05
CA GLY A 269 -16.30 66.67 1.67
C GLY A 269 -16.91 65.40 1.12
N ARG A 270 -18.09 65.54 0.52
CA ARG A 270 -18.74 64.49 -0.27
C ARG A 270 -17.96 64.34 -1.57
N ASP A 271 -17.24 63.24 -1.70
CA ASP A 271 -17.00 62.63 -3.01
C ASP A 271 -17.67 61.27 -3.05
N HIS A 272 -18.59 61.14 -4.01
CA HIS A 272 -19.19 59.89 -4.43
C HIS A 272 -18.11 59.01 -5.10
N LEU A 273 -17.25 58.38 -4.31
CA LEU A 273 -16.50 57.22 -4.79
C LEU A 273 -17.42 56.01 -4.70
N ARG A 274 -17.98 55.67 -5.87
CA ARG A 274 -18.46 54.32 -6.19
C ARG A 274 -17.57 53.31 -5.44
N GLY A 275 -18.17 52.51 -4.58
CA GLY A 275 -17.52 51.31 -4.08
C GLY A 275 -16.99 50.56 -5.30
N ARG A 276 -15.67 50.54 -5.46
CA ARG A 276 -15.01 49.65 -6.40
C ARG A 276 -15.57 48.27 -6.06
N PRO A 277 -16.23 47.56 -6.99
CA PRO A 277 -16.55 46.17 -6.76
C PRO A 277 -15.25 45.52 -6.32
N ALA A 278 -15.25 44.82 -5.18
CA ALA A 278 -14.13 43.96 -4.84
C ALA A 278 -13.80 43.18 -6.11
N GLU A 279 -12.63 43.44 -6.70
CA GLU A 279 -12.13 42.57 -7.75
C GLU A 279 -12.20 41.16 -7.17
N PRO A 280 -12.76 40.17 -7.88
CA PRO A 280 -12.73 38.81 -7.40
C PRO A 280 -11.25 38.44 -7.24
N ASP A 281 -10.80 38.50 -5.99
CA ASP A 281 -9.45 38.24 -5.57
C ASP A 281 -9.13 36.80 -5.95
N SER A 282 -8.17 36.66 -6.85
CA SER A 282 -7.59 35.41 -7.34
C SER A 282 -8.45 34.61 -8.35
N PRO A 283 -7.83 34.12 -9.44
CA PRO A 283 -8.51 33.18 -10.33
C PRO A 283 -8.94 31.93 -9.55
N PRO A 284 -10.08 31.31 -9.93
CA PRO A 284 -10.53 30.10 -9.26
C PRO A 284 -9.43 29.02 -9.31
N PRO A 285 -9.28 28.21 -8.25
CA PRO A 285 -8.28 27.17 -8.23
C PRO A 285 -8.49 26.21 -9.41
N PRO A 286 -7.41 25.65 -9.97
CA PRO A 286 -7.51 24.74 -11.10
C PRO A 286 -8.36 23.52 -10.74
N PRO A 287 -9.12 22.97 -11.71
CA PRO A 287 -9.95 21.78 -11.48
C PRO A 287 -9.10 20.59 -11.06
N ILE A 288 -9.69 19.70 -10.26
CA ILE A 288 -9.04 18.47 -9.80
C ILE A 288 -9.38 17.36 -10.78
N ILE A 289 -8.35 16.73 -11.33
CA ILE A 289 -8.49 15.51 -12.12
C ILE A 289 -7.82 14.37 -11.37
N LEU A 290 -8.62 13.35 -11.07
CA LEU A 290 -8.24 12.14 -10.37
C LEU A 290 -8.03 11.02 -11.37
N TYR A 291 -6.96 10.26 -11.17
CA TYR A 291 -6.74 8.99 -11.84
C TYR A 291 -6.92 7.88 -10.82
N LEU A 292 -7.97 7.08 -10.98
CA LEU A 292 -8.31 6.00 -10.06
C LEU A 292 -7.91 4.67 -10.70
N SER A 293 -6.97 3.95 -10.10
CA SER A 293 -6.76 2.54 -10.46
C SER A 293 -7.82 1.71 -9.76
N CYS A 294 -8.58 0.96 -10.54
CA CYS A 294 -9.71 0.19 -10.08
C CYS A 294 -9.66 -1.23 -10.66
N ALA A 295 -10.17 -2.20 -9.90
CA ALA A 295 -10.33 -3.55 -10.40
C ALA A 295 -11.49 -4.28 -9.72
N GLU A 296 -12.10 -5.19 -10.47
CA GLU A 296 -12.86 -6.30 -9.91
C GLU A 296 -11.85 -7.36 -9.40
N GLU A 297 -12.22 -8.13 -8.37
CA GLU A 297 -11.33 -8.91 -7.48
C GLU A 297 -10.26 -9.78 -8.17
N LEU A 298 -10.51 -10.24 -9.39
CA LEU A 298 -9.55 -10.99 -10.23
C LEU A 298 -9.47 -10.46 -11.67
N GLY A 299 -10.10 -9.32 -11.94
CA GLY A 299 -10.41 -8.82 -13.27
C GLY A 299 -9.31 -7.98 -13.93
N ARG A 300 -9.67 -7.45 -15.10
CA ARG A 300 -8.87 -6.46 -15.82
C ARG A 300 -8.72 -5.20 -14.98
N GLY A 301 -7.55 -4.57 -15.07
CA GLY A 301 -7.36 -3.25 -14.45
C GLY A 301 -8.09 -2.19 -15.26
N ARG A 302 -8.70 -1.23 -14.57
CA ARG A 302 -9.34 -0.06 -15.17
C ARG A 302 -8.74 1.17 -14.51
N ILE A 303 -8.20 2.09 -15.30
CA ILE A 303 -7.75 3.39 -14.81
C ILE A 303 -8.72 4.44 -15.32
N TYR A 304 -9.49 5.00 -14.40
CA TYR A 304 -10.48 6.03 -14.69
C TYR A 304 -9.85 7.41 -14.51
N GLN A 305 -9.99 8.27 -15.52
CA GLN A 305 -9.80 9.71 -15.35
C GLN A 305 -11.15 10.30 -14.92
N VAL A 306 -11.20 10.92 -13.75
CA VAL A 306 -12.43 11.40 -13.11
C VAL A 306 -12.23 12.86 -12.69
N ASP A 307 -13.26 13.69 -12.82
CA ASP A 307 -13.20 15.06 -12.30
C ASP A 307 -13.66 15.16 -10.83
N GLU A 308 -13.57 16.37 -10.28
CA GLU A 308 -14.04 16.69 -8.91
C GLU A 308 -15.51 16.38 -8.62
N PHE A 309 -16.35 16.12 -9.64
CA PHE A 309 -17.76 15.78 -9.48
C PHE A 309 -18.03 14.28 -9.62
N GLY A 310 -16.99 13.47 -9.81
CA GLY A 310 -17.11 12.03 -10.02
C GLY A 310 -17.47 11.65 -11.46
N ALA A 311 -17.45 12.61 -12.40
CA ALA A 311 -17.73 12.31 -13.80
C ALA A 311 -16.51 11.70 -14.48
N ILE A 312 -16.69 10.51 -15.07
CA ILE A 312 -15.63 9.81 -15.80
C ILE A 312 -15.39 10.54 -17.13
N ARG A 313 -14.15 11.00 -17.32
CA ARG A 313 -13.68 11.72 -18.51
C ARG A 313 -12.94 10.82 -19.49
N GLY A 314 -12.32 9.76 -19.00
CA GLY A 314 -11.61 8.78 -19.82
C GLY A 314 -11.39 7.48 -19.07
N LEU A 315 -11.07 6.42 -19.82
CA LEU A 315 -10.81 5.09 -19.29
C LEU A 315 -9.67 4.43 -20.07
N VAL A 316 -8.69 3.91 -19.35
CA VAL A 316 -7.66 3.00 -19.89
C VAL A 316 -7.85 1.63 -19.26
N THR A 317 -7.87 0.59 -20.10
CA THR A 317 -7.98 -0.80 -19.63
C THR A 317 -6.62 -1.48 -19.68
N LEU A 318 -6.25 -2.13 -18.59
CA LEU A 318 -5.03 -2.90 -18.41
C LEU A 318 -5.34 -4.41 -18.40
N PRO A 319 -4.38 -5.27 -18.78
CA PRO A 319 -4.58 -6.73 -18.73
C PRO A 319 -4.85 -7.23 -17.30
N PHE A 320 -4.24 -6.60 -16.30
CA PHE A 320 -4.47 -6.87 -14.88
C PHE A 320 -4.52 -5.56 -14.09
N ALA A 321 -5.04 -5.65 -12.88
CA ALA A 321 -5.12 -4.55 -11.93
C ALA A 321 -3.76 -3.91 -11.64
N ALA A 322 -3.68 -2.58 -11.75
CA ALA A 322 -2.54 -1.82 -11.25
C ALA A 322 -2.75 -1.50 -9.76
N THR A 323 -1.77 -1.79 -8.91
CA THR A 323 -1.87 -1.54 -7.47
C THR A 323 -1.17 -0.28 -7.01
N GLY A 324 -0.36 0.32 -7.88
CA GLY A 324 0.27 1.62 -7.67
C GLY A 324 0.26 2.45 -8.95
N LEU A 325 0.12 3.76 -8.78
CA LEU A 325 0.07 4.79 -9.80
C LEU A 325 0.97 5.96 -9.39
N ALA A 326 1.69 6.51 -10.35
CA ALA A 326 2.43 7.75 -10.17
C ALA A 326 2.26 8.65 -11.40
N LEU A 327 2.20 9.96 -11.16
CA LEU A 327 2.22 10.94 -12.22
C LEU A 327 3.68 11.21 -12.65
N HIS A 328 3.92 11.20 -13.96
CA HIS A 328 5.20 11.63 -14.52
C HIS A 328 5.21 13.16 -14.70
N HIS A 329 6.41 13.78 -14.79
CA HIS A 329 6.51 15.23 -15.00
C HIS A 329 6.04 15.66 -16.40
N ARG A 330 6.06 14.75 -17.38
CA ARG A 330 5.35 14.90 -18.65
C ARG A 330 3.92 14.34 -18.49
N PRO A 331 2.96 14.70 -19.35
CA PRO A 331 1.60 14.16 -19.32
C PRO A 331 1.57 12.64 -19.57
N ALA A 332 1.84 11.84 -18.54
CA ALA A 332 1.84 10.40 -18.54
C ALA A 332 1.67 9.87 -17.11
N LEU A 333 1.13 8.66 -16.98
CA LEU A 333 1.12 7.90 -15.74
C LEU A 333 2.13 6.75 -15.82
N VAL A 334 2.71 6.42 -14.68
CA VAL A 334 3.39 5.16 -14.44
C VAL A 334 2.46 4.30 -13.59
N ALA A 335 2.25 3.05 -14.00
CA ALA A 335 1.42 2.09 -13.27
C ALA A 335 2.20 0.82 -13.01
N VAL A 336 2.05 0.23 -11.83
CA VAL A 336 2.64 -1.08 -11.52
C VAL A 336 1.58 -2.15 -11.38
N VAL A 337 1.86 -3.29 -12.00
CA VAL A 337 0.98 -4.45 -12.07
C VAL A 337 1.70 -5.65 -11.46
N PRO A 338 1.27 -6.17 -10.30
CA PRO A 338 1.97 -7.27 -9.61
C PRO A 338 1.78 -8.64 -10.27
N ARG A 339 0.81 -8.80 -11.17
CA ARG A 339 0.49 -10.08 -11.83
C ARG A 339 1.37 -10.34 -13.05
N GLY A 340 1.56 -11.63 -13.35
CA GLY A 340 2.26 -12.08 -14.55
C GLY A 340 3.75 -11.76 -14.55
N GLY A 341 4.42 -11.96 -13.41
CA GLY A 341 5.85 -11.70 -13.24
C GLY A 341 6.23 -10.24 -12.96
N GLY A 342 5.23 -9.37 -12.76
CA GLY A 342 5.43 -7.96 -12.45
C GLY A 342 5.69 -7.12 -13.69
N LYS A 343 4.97 -6.00 -13.80
CA LYS A 343 5.13 -5.04 -14.89
C LYS A 343 5.11 -3.61 -14.39
N ILE A 344 5.92 -2.77 -15.02
CA ILE A 344 5.88 -1.32 -14.94
C ILE A 344 5.40 -0.81 -16.30
N LEU A 345 4.29 -0.10 -16.30
CA LEU A 345 3.61 0.37 -17.51
C LEU A 345 3.66 1.89 -17.56
N GLN A 346 3.79 2.43 -18.76
CA GLN A 346 3.50 3.83 -19.06
C GLN A 346 2.11 3.93 -19.68
N ILE A 347 1.36 4.94 -19.28
CA ILE A 347 0.14 5.38 -19.96
C ILE A 347 0.39 6.81 -20.42
N ASP A 348 0.50 7.02 -21.72
CA ASP A 348 0.81 8.34 -22.26
C ASP A 348 -0.40 9.30 -22.26
N ALA A 349 -0.18 10.52 -22.73
CA ALA A 349 -1.20 11.56 -22.83
C ALA A 349 -2.42 11.13 -23.68
N ALA A 350 -2.24 10.22 -24.64
CA ALA A 350 -3.32 9.71 -25.48
C ALA A 350 -4.01 8.48 -24.87
N GLY A 351 -3.53 7.99 -23.73
CA GLY A 351 -4.06 6.79 -23.06
C GLY A 351 -3.48 5.51 -23.64
N LYS A 352 -2.43 5.58 -24.46
CA LYS A 352 -1.74 4.40 -24.99
C LYS A 352 -0.88 3.80 -23.89
N VAL A 353 -1.01 2.48 -23.73
CA VAL A 353 -0.26 1.70 -22.76
C VAL A 353 0.98 1.11 -23.42
N SER A 354 2.14 1.31 -22.80
CA SER A 354 3.40 0.65 -23.17
C SER A 354 4.09 0.06 -21.94
N VAL A 355 4.86 -1.01 -22.14
CA VAL A 355 5.66 -1.63 -21.08
C VAL A 355 6.97 -0.87 -20.96
N ILE A 356 7.29 -0.39 -19.75
CA ILE A 356 8.62 0.16 -19.42
C ILE A 356 9.55 -0.99 -19.04
N LEU A 357 9.07 -1.87 -18.16
CA LEU A 357 9.83 -3.02 -17.66
C LEU A 357 8.86 -4.16 -17.32
N GLU A 358 9.25 -5.40 -17.59
CA GLU A 358 8.47 -6.59 -17.21
C GLU A 358 9.39 -7.75 -16.86
N ASN A 359 8.93 -8.62 -15.96
CA ASN A 359 9.65 -9.83 -15.53
C ASN A 359 11.07 -9.56 -15.01
N ASP A 360 11.32 -8.37 -14.45
CA ASP A 360 12.61 -8.06 -13.83
C ASP A 360 12.71 -8.78 -12.47
N PRO A 361 13.84 -9.45 -12.16
CA PRO A 361 14.01 -10.20 -10.91
C PRO A 361 13.89 -9.34 -9.64
N LEU A 362 14.07 -8.03 -9.72
CA LEU A 362 13.90 -7.11 -8.58
C LEU A 362 12.47 -6.57 -8.45
N THR A 363 11.65 -6.72 -9.49
CA THR A 363 10.24 -6.31 -9.46
C THR A 363 9.28 -7.44 -9.87
N PRO A 364 9.31 -8.64 -9.24
CA PRO A 364 8.42 -9.74 -9.59
C PRO A 364 6.96 -9.56 -9.12
N GLN A 365 6.70 -8.72 -8.11
CA GLN A 365 5.37 -8.32 -7.64
C GLN A 365 5.38 -6.85 -7.16
N PRO A 366 5.51 -5.87 -8.08
CA PRO A 366 5.52 -4.47 -7.72
C PRO A 366 4.14 -4.07 -7.21
N VAL A 367 4.10 -3.47 -6.01
CA VAL A 367 2.85 -3.10 -5.34
C VAL A 367 2.57 -1.62 -5.38
N ASP A 368 3.61 -0.80 -5.33
CA ASP A 368 3.50 0.65 -5.36
C ASP A 368 4.66 1.28 -6.15
N VAL A 369 4.46 2.51 -6.65
CA VAL A 369 5.40 3.20 -7.51
C VAL A 369 5.40 4.70 -7.24
N ALA A 370 6.58 5.29 -7.33
CA ALA A 370 6.77 6.73 -7.30
C ALA A 370 7.69 7.17 -8.45
N VAL A 371 7.48 8.39 -8.94
CA VAL A 371 8.35 9.02 -9.93
C VAL A 371 9.10 10.16 -9.26
N GLY A 372 10.41 10.24 -9.47
CA GLY A 372 11.24 11.30 -8.94
C GLY A 372 10.82 12.68 -9.49
N PRO A 373 10.60 13.70 -8.65
CA PRO A 373 10.15 15.02 -9.10
C PRO A 373 11.05 15.62 -10.18
N GLY A 374 10.44 16.00 -11.31
CA GLY A 374 11.15 16.59 -12.46
C GLY A 374 12.15 15.65 -13.15
N SER A 375 12.05 14.33 -12.93
CA SER A 375 13.00 13.35 -13.48
C SER A 375 12.28 12.20 -14.19
N ASP A 376 13.05 11.37 -14.90
CA ASP A 376 12.59 10.10 -15.47
C ASP A 376 12.84 8.90 -14.53
N ALA A 377 13.33 9.15 -13.30
CA ALA A 377 13.61 8.08 -12.34
C ALA A 377 12.31 7.53 -11.75
N ILE A 378 12.21 6.20 -11.71
CA ILE A 378 11.09 5.46 -11.15
C ILE A 378 11.60 4.68 -9.93
N LEU A 379 10.87 4.78 -8.82
CA LEU A 379 11.09 4.00 -7.62
C LEU A 379 9.91 3.06 -7.43
N VAL A 380 10.19 1.78 -7.24
CA VAL A 380 9.18 0.72 -7.13
C VAL A 380 9.33 0.02 -5.80
N ALA A 381 8.22 -0.14 -5.08
CA ALA A 381 8.15 -1.02 -3.93
C ALA A 381 7.70 -2.42 -4.39
N ASP A 382 8.56 -3.42 -4.18
CA ASP A 382 8.25 -4.81 -4.52
C ASP A 382 8.09 -5.66 -3.26
N ARG A 383 6.90 -6.25 -3.11
CA ARG A 383 6.57 -7.02 -1.91
C ARG A 383 7.14 -8.43 -1.90
N LEU A 384 7.46 -9.02 -3.04
CA LEU A 384 7.94 -10.41 -3.11
C LEU A 384 9.48 -10.47 -3.08
N ALA A 385 10.14 -9.52 -3.75
CA ALA A 385 11.58 -9.36 -3.68
C ALA A 385 12.03 -8.64 -2.41
N HIS A 386 11.09 -7.99 -1.70
CA HIS A 386 11.34 -7.22 -0.48
C HIS A 386 12.34 -6.09 -0.66
N VAL A 387 12.16 -5.34 -1.74
CA VAL A 387 13.08 -4.26 -2.11
C VAL A 387 12.34 -2.99 -2.47
N LEU A 388 13.04 -1.87 -2.30
CA LEU A 388 12.84 -0.72 -3.16
C LEU A 388 13.81 -0.85 -4.33
N ALA A 389 13.27 -0.84 -5.55
CA ALA A 389 14.04 -0.92 -6.78
C ALA A 389 13.92 0.39 -7.56
N THR A 390 14.98 0.77 -8.25
CA THR A 390 15.01 1.95 -9.12
C THR A 390 15.15 1.55 -10.58
N THR A 391 14.46 2.25 -11.46
CA THR A 391 14.56 2.15 -12.92
C THR A 391 14.27 3.54 -13.49
N SER A 392 14.03 3.65 -14.79
CA SER A 392 13.70 4.90 -15.45
C SER A 392 12.72 4.69 -16.59
N MET A 393 12.10 5.79 -17.05
CA MET A 393 11.11 5.78 -18.13
C MET A 393 11.60 5.19 -19.46
N ASP A 394 12.91 5.12 -19.67
CA ASP A 394 13.57 4.50 -20.82
C ASP A 394 13.70 2.96 -20.70
N GLY A 395 13.21 2.36 -19.61
CA GLY A 395 13.19 0.90 -19.43
C GLY A 395 14.54 0.30 -19.02
N GLN A 396 15.39 1.06 -18.32
CA GLN A 396 16.62 0.51 -17.76
C GLN A 396 16.32 -0.65 -16.81
N LYS A 397 17.21 -1.66 -16.78
CA LYS A 397 17.11 -2.75 -15.80
C LYS A 397 17.01 -2.19 -14.39
N ALA A 398 16.15 -2.82 -13.58
CA ALA A 398 15.98 -2.37 -12.22
C ALA A 398 17.29 -2.53 -11.43
N ARG A 399 17.54 -1.60 -10.52
CA ARG A 399 18.66 -1.63 -9.58
C ARG A 399 18.13 -1.61 -8.17
N GLU A 400 18.74 -2.40 -7.30
CA GLU A 400 18.38 -2.41 -5.89
C GLU A 400 18.75 -1.05 -5.28
N ALA A 401 17.74 -0.35 -4.77
CA ALA A 401 17.92 0.88 -4.02
C ALA A 401 18.04 0.57 -2.52
N ARG A 402 17.23 -0.38 -2.05
CA ARG A 402 17.25 -0.86 -0.67
C ARG A 402 16.60 -2.23 -0.56
N ARG A 403 17.19 -3.12 0.24
CA ARG A 403 16.61 -4.43 0.59
C ARG A 403 16.26 -4.49 2.06
N PHE A 404 15.12 -5.12 2.35
CA PHE A 404 14.66 -5.35 3.71
C PHE A 404 14.93 -6.81 4.09
N PRO A 405 15.53 -7.09 5.26
CA PRO A 405 15.90 -8.44 5.67
C PRO A 405 14.67 -9.23 6.13
N LEU A 406 14.02 -9.95 5.21
CA LEU A 406 12.77 -10.65 5.52
C LEU A 406 12.85 -12.13 5.20
N GLN A 407 11.97 -12.89 5.84
CA GLN A 407 11.76 -14.27 5.44
C GLN A 407 11.06 -14.26 4.09
N ARG A 408 11.45 -15.21 3.23
CA ARG A 408 11.05 -15.34 1.81
C ARG A 408 9.53 -15.47 1.55
N TRP A 409 8.71 -15.40 2.60
CA TRP A 409 7.27 -15.69 2.62
C TRP A 409 6.41 -14.52 3.12
N ASP A 410 7.03 -13.47 3.65
CA ASP A 410 6.27 -12.28 4.01
C ASP A 410 5.76 -11.62 2.72
N ARG A 411 4.56 -11.04 2.72
CA ARG A 411 4.06 -10.25 1.58
C ARG A 411 3.58 -8.92 2.13
N PRO A 412 4.55 -8.07 2.49
CA PRO A 412 4.23 -6.84 3.17
C PRO A 412 3.37 -5.93 2.35
N TRP A 413 2.59 -5.15 3.08
CA TRP A 413 2.11 -3.92 2.54
C TRP A 413 3.26 -2.92 2.48
N MET A 414 3.38 -2.24 1.35
CA MET A 414 4.40 -1.25 1.09
C MET A 414 3.75 -0.08 0.35
N CYS A 415 4.11 1.13 0.74
CA CYS A 415 3.74 2.35 0.04
C CYS A 415 4.94 3.29 -0.06
N VAL A 416 5.09 3.95 -1.20
CA VAL A 416 6.26 4.76 -1.52
C VAL A 416 5.88 6.07 -2.19
N ALA A 417 6.56 7.14 -1.81
CA ALA A 417 6.51 8.43 -2.49
C ALA A 417 7.91 9.06 -2.51
N VAL A 418 8.15 10.00 -3.42
CA VAL A 418 9.42 10.74 -3.50
C VAL A 418 9.13 12.22 -3.38
N ALA A 419 9.68 12.85 -2.33
CA ALA A 419 9.55 14.28 -2.10
C ALA A 419 10.45 15.10 -3.04
N THR A 420 10.15 16.39 -3.20
CA THR A 420 10.89 17.32 -4.08
C THR A 420 12.34 17.52 -3.67
N ASP A 421 12.67 17.27 -2.41
CA ASP A 421 14.04 17.23 -1.89
C ASP A 421 14.76 15.88 -2.14
N LYS A 422 14.17 15.02 -2.98
CA LYS A 422 14.67 13.70 -3.40
C LYS A 422 14.74 12.68 -2.26
N ARG A 423 14.08 12.93 -1.13
CA ARG A 423 13.92 11.95 -0.07
C ARG A 423 12.79 10.99 -0.41
N VAL A 424 13.04 9.71 -0.15
CA VAL A 424 12.04 8.65 -0.23
C VAL A 424 11.22 8.67 1.04
N LEU A 425 9.90 8.63 0.86
CA LEU A 425 8.92 8.33 1.89
C LEU A 425 8.54 6.86 1.70
N TYR A 426 8.68 6.08 2.75
CA TYR A 426 8.42 4.64 2.69
C TYR A 426 7.59 4.22 3.89
N SER A 427 6.57 3.43 3.66
CA SER A 427 5.66 2.97 4.70
C SER A 427 5.42 1.49 4.54
N THR A 428 5.47 0.74 5.64
CA THR A 428 5.31 -0.72 5.61
C THR A 428 4.83 -1.28 6.94
N ASP A 429 4.16 -2.43 6.89
CA ASP A 429 3.69 -3.18 8.06
C ASP A 429 4.72 -4.17 8.63
N MET A 430 5.89 -4.34 8.01
CA MET A 430 6.92 -5.28 8.46
C MET A 430 7.75 -4.78 9.63
N GLU A 431 8.33 -3.61 9.43
CA GLU A 431 8.89 -2.76 10.48
C GLU A 431 7.88 -1.62 10.54
N PRO A 432 6.83 -1.74 11.38
CA PRO A 432 5.68 -0.86 11.29
C PRO A 432 6.09 0.61 11.41
N GLY A 433 5.71 1.41 10.42
CA GLY A 433 5.91 2.85 10.48
C GLY A 433 6.06 3.52 9.13
N VAL A 434 6.31 4.83 9.20
CA VAL A 434 6.62 5.69 8.06
C VAL A 434 8.04 6.21 8.22
N TYR A 435 8.84 6.01 7.18
CA TYR A 435 10.26 6.31 7.11
C TYR A 435 10.50 7.39 6.07
N ARG A 436 11.54 8.21 6.31
CA ARG A 436 12.04 9.19 5.36
C ARG A 436 13.56 9.12 5.28
N PHE A 437 14.11 8.89 4.10
CA PHE A 437 15.55 8.73 3.89
C PHE A 437 15.97 9.11 2.46
N GLY A 438 17.27 9.28 2.22
CA GLY A 438 17.84 9.46 0.90
C GLY A 438 18.18 8.11 0.26
N LEU A 439 18.11 8.04 -1.07
CA LEU A 439 18.65 6.88 -1.80
C LEU A 439 20.17 6.84 -1.60
N GLY A 440 20.67 5.76 -0.97
CA GLY A 440 22.08 5.61 -0.61
C GLY A 440 22.41 5.82 0.87
N ASP A 441 21.44 6.22 1.70
CA ASP A 441 21.63 6.27 3.15
C ASP A 441 21.81 4.83 3.69
N GLU A 442 23.00 4.51 4.21
CA GLU A 442 23.31 3.17 4.75
C GLU A 442 22.65 2.91 6.12
N LEU A 443 22.39 3.98 6.88
CA LEU A 443 21.76 3.89 8.19
C LEU A 443 20.28 3.55 8.05
N ARG A 444 19.78 2.64 8.90
CA ARG A 444 18.34 2.43 9.07
C ARG A 444 17.78 3.55 9.94
N PRO A 445 17.03 4.51 9.39
CA PRO A 445 16.43 5.55 10.22
C PRO A 445 15.35 4.93 11.11
N ALA A 446 15.17 5.51 12.30
CA ALA A 446 13.97 5.27 13.08
C ALA A 446 12.73 5.77 12.30
N PRO A 447 11.56 5.13 12.48
CA PRO A 447 10.34 5.61 11.83
C PRO A 447 9.97 7.01 12.36
N LEU A 448 9.58 7.90 11.46
CA LEU A 448 9.01 9.22 11.81
C LEU A 448 7.62 9.09 12.41
N LEU A 449 6.86 8.08 11.99
CA LEU A 449 5.56 7.72 12.55
C LEU A 449 5.56 6.23 12.85
N ALA A 450 5.14 5.86 14.06
CA ALA A 450 5.18 4.46 14.51
C ALA A 450 4.16 3.55 13.81
N ARG A 451 3.10 4.12 13.22
CA ARG A 451 2.06 3.33 12.54
C ARG A 451 2.20 3.48 11.03
N PRO A 452 2.10 2.37 10.28
CA PRO A 452 2.06 2.43 8.82
C PRO A 452 0.76 3.06 8.33
N GLY A 453 0.82 3.50 7.08
CA GLY A 453 -0.27 4.11 6.34
C GLY A 453 0.25 4.74 5.06
N GLY A 454 -0.61 4.89 4.06
CA GLY A 454 -0.22 5.37 2.73
C GLY A 454 0.44 6.74 2.81
N VAL A 455 1.37 6.99 1.90
CA VAL A 455 2.19 8.20 1.85
C VAL A 455 2.01 8.90 0.52
N ALA A 456 2.04 10.23 0.53
CA ALA A 456 2.11 11.02 -0.69
C ALA A 456 3.03 12.22 -0.49
N ALA A 457 3.67 12.65 -1.57
CA ALA A 457 4.43 13.88 -1.62
C ALA A 457 3.75 14.89 -2.53
N ASP A 458 3.83 16.17 -2.16
CA ASP A 458 3.40 17.25 -3.03
C ASP A 458 4.43 17.44 -4.16
N PRO A 459 4.04 17.34 -5.45
CA PRO A 459 4.97 17.55 -6.55
C PRO A 459 5.50 18.99 -6.63
N ALA A 460 4.84 19.97 -5.99
CA ALA A 460 5.17 21.38 -6.08
C ALA A 460 5.92 21.95 -4.85
N SER A 461 6.00 21.21 -3.74
CA SER A 461 6.60 21.70 -2.49
C SER A 461 7.34 20.61 -1.72
N ALA A 462 7.94 20.95 -0.58
CA ALA A 462 8.57 19.96 0.30
C ALA A 462 7.54 19.23 1.19
N ARG A 463 6.24 19.44 0.95
CA ARG A 463 5.18 18.84 1.74
C ARG A 463 5.02 17.37 1.41
N TRP A 464 4.65 16.65 2.45
CA TRP A 464 4.20 15.28 2.31
C TRP A 464 3.21 14.95 3.41
N ALA A 465 2.44 13.90 3.19
CA ALA A 465 1.42 13.44 4.11
C ALA A 465 1.50 11.92 4.25
N ALA A 466 1.08 11.46 5.42
CA ALA A 466 0.93 10.04 5.70
C ALA A 466 -0.38 9.79 6.42
N ALA A 467 -1.14 8.81 5.93
CA ALA A 467 -2.30 8.32 6.63
C ALA A 467 -1.89 7.68 7.96
N GLN A 468 -2.74 7.86 8.97
CA GLN A 468 -2.60 7.32 10.31
C GLN A 468 -3.97 6.73 10.69
N PRO A 469 -4.26 5.48 10.28
CA PRO A 469 -5.54 4.83 10.56
C PRO A 469 -5.91 4.87 12.05
N PRO A 470 -7.20 4.89 12.40
CA PRO A 470 -8.35 4.73 11.50
C PRO A 470 -8.81 6.02 10.80
N GLY A 471 -8.38 7.21 11.22
CA GLY A 471 -9.05 8.44 10.77
C GLY A 471 -8.20 9.72 10.79
N GLN A 472 -6.87 9.59 10.81
CA GLN A 472 -5.97 10.74 10.86
C GLN A 472 -5.06 10.77 9.64
N VAL A 473 -4.61 11.97 9.28
CA VAL A 473 -3.55 12.18 8.29
C VAL A 473 -2.56 13.19 8.84
N ALA A 474 -1.31 12.77 9.01
CA ALA A 474 -0.23 13.63 9.45
C ALA A 474 0.39 14.33 8.23
N VAL A 475 0.54 15.65 8.29
CA VAL A 475 1.11 16.48 7.23
C VAL A 475 2.41 17.09 7.73
N PHE A 476 3.42 17.08 6.87
CA PHE A 476 4.77 17.53 7.14
C PHE A 476 5.24 18.53 6.07
N GLU A 477 6.23 19.34 6.43
CA GLU A 477 7.03 20.15 5.50
C GLU A 477 8.50 19.73 5.68
N GLY A 478 9.08 19.09 4.66
CA GLY A 478 10.42 18.51 4.76
C GLY A 478 10.49 17.45 5.87
N GLY A 479 11.27 17.71 6.93
CA GLY A 479 11.36 16.81 8.10
C GLY A 479 10.42 17.17 9.26
N SER A 480 9.69 18.29 9.16
CA SER A 480 9.01 18.90 10.31
C SER A 480 7.50 18.68 10.24
N PRO A 481 6.85 18.25 11.34
CA PRO A 481 5.40 18.12 11.38
C PRO A 481 4.73 19.50 11.26
N ARG A 482 3.69 19.58 10.43
CA ARG A 482 2.89 20.79 10.20
C ARG A 482 1.56 20.74 10.93
N THR A 483 0.78 19.70 10.64
CA THR A 483 -0.59 19.55 11.18
C THR A 483 -1.02 18.10 11.10
N THR A 484 -2.09 17.77 11.83
CA THR A 484 -2.77 16.47 11.74
C THR A 484 -4.23 16.71 11.42
N LEU A 485 -4.64 16.27 10.24
CA LEU A 485 -6.02 16.29 9.81
C LEU A 485 -6.78 15.12 10.44
N ARG A 486 -8.04 15.34 10.79
CA ARG A 486 -8.93 14.30 11.32
C ARG A 486 -10.13 14.15 10.41
N LEU A 487 -10.38 12.93 9.96
CA LEU A 487 -11.62 12.60 9.26
C LEU A 487 -12.81 12.81 10.20
N PRO A 488 -14.01 13.11 9.67
CA PRO A 488 -15.25 13.07 10.46
C PRO A 488 -15.39 11.73 11.19
N PRO A 489 -15.95 11.68 12.41
CA PRO A 489 -16.05 10.45 13.20
C PRO A 489 -16.82 9.30 12.51
N SER A 490 -17.68 9.61 11.53
CA SER A 490 -18.42 8.64 10.73
C SER A 490 -17.61 8.03 9.58
N ARG A 491 -16.37 8.46 9.39
CA ARG A 491 -15.49 8.06 8.29
C ARG A 491 -14.19 7.46 8.84
N VAL A 492 -13.68 6.47 8.13
CA VAL A 492 -12.34 5.95 8.33
C VAL A 492 -11.57 6.05 7.03
N VAL A 493 -10.25 6.08 7.13
CA VAL A 493 -9.35 6.06 5.99
C VAL A 493 -9.61 4.79 5.19
N TYR A 494 -9.84 4.91 3.88
CA TYR A 494 -10.08 3.75 3.03
C TYR A 494 -8.78 2.94 2.84
N ARG A 495 -8.88 1.62 3.05
CA ARG A 495 -7.74 0.69 3.02
C ARG A 495 -6.64 1.17 3.97
N GLN A 496 -5.40 1.31 3.48
CA GLN A 496 -4.28 1.79 4.27
C GLN A 496 -4.03 3.29 4.11
N GLY A 497 -4.90 4.01 3.39
CA GLY A 497 -4.81 5.45 3.19
C GLY A 497 -4.33 5.87 1.82
N LEU A 498 -5.22 5.74 0.85
CA LEU A 498 -5.02 6.34 -0.46
C LEU A 498 -5.19 7.85 -0.34
N LEU A 499 -4.12 8.58 -0.65
CA LEU A 499 -4.10 10.03 -0.60
C LEU A 499 -3.15 10.60 -1.65
N ALA A 500 -3.45 11.79 -2.17
CA ALA A 500 -2.63 12.47 -3.16
C ALA A 500 -2.77 13.98 -3.02
N PHE A 501 -1.68 14.71 -3.25
CA PHE A 501 -1.72 16.18 -3.28
C PHE A 501 -2.35 16.67 -4.58
N ALA A 502 -3.24 17.64 -4.44
CA ALA A 502 -3.84 18.39 -5.53
C ALA A 502 -3.24 19.82 -5.56
N PRO A 503 -3.30 20.52 -6.71
CA PRO A 503 -2.79 21.88 -6.80
C PRO A 503 -3.47 22.83 -5.80
N ALA A 504 -2.84 23.96 -5.50
CA ALA A 504 -3.38 25.00 -4.61
C ALA A 504 -3.58 24.54 -3.16
N ASP A 505 -2.58 23.85 -2.61
CA ASP A 505 -2.53 23.45 -1.19
C ASP A 505 -3.68 22.54 -0.74
N ARG A 506 -4.02 21.59 -1.61
CA ARG A 506 -5.11 20.65 -1.41
C ARG A 506 -4.60 19.23 -1.28
N LEU A 507 -5.27 18.44 -0.44
CA LEU A 507 -4.99 17.02 -0.24
C LEU A 507 -6.27 16.23 -0.49
N VAL A 508 -6.23 15.27 -1.41
CA VAL A 508 -7.34 14.36 -1.66
C VAL A 508 -7.11 13.05 -0.93
N ILE A 509 -8.13 12.54 -0.24
CA ILE A 509 -8.10 11.31 0.56
C ILE A 509 -9.32 10.45 0.20
N ALA A 510 -9.10 9.15 0.06
CA ALA A 510 -10.18 8.17 0.01
C ALA A 510 -10.60 7.77 1.43
N ALA A 511 -11.90 7.83 1.72
CA ALA A 511 -12.48 7.47 3.01
C ALA A 511 -13.69 6.56 2.81
N GLU A 512 -13.85 5.55 3.67
CA GLU A 512 -15.07 4.75 3.72
C GLU A 512 -15.91 5.14 4.93
N ALA A 513 -17.21 4.87 4.85
CA ALA A 513 -18.05 5.03 6.03
C ALA A 513 -17.63 3.99 7.07
N ALA A 514 -17.66 4.37 8.35
CA ALA A 514 -17.49 3.44 9.44
C ALA A 514 -18.48 2.26 9.29
N PRO A 515 -18.14 1.03 9.75
CA PRO A 515 -18.76 -0.25 9.36
C PRO A 515 -20.30 -0.40 9.54
N ALA A 516 -21.00 0.61 10.04
CA ALA A 516 -22.46 0.68 10.15
C ALA A 516 -23.17 1.30 8.92
N ALA A 517 -22.45 1.87 7.96
CA ALA A 517 -23.05 2.56 6.81
C ALA A 517 -22.60 1.93 5.48
N GLY A 518 -23.46 1.12 4.87
CA GLY A 518 -23.24 0.69 3.51
C GLY A 518 -23.18 1.89 2.55
N GLY A 519 -22.15 1.93 1.70
CA GLY A 519 -22.21 2.70 0.45
C GLY A 519 -20.95 3.46 0.04
N GLY A 520 -20.08 2.79 -0.72
CA GLY A 520 -19.04 3.42 -1.55
C GLY A 520 -17.86 4.06 -0.82
N VAL A 521 -16.89 4.50 -1.61
CA VAL A 521 -15.68 5.20 -1.15
C VAL A 521 -15.87 6.69 -1.40
N ALA A 522 -15.92 7.48 -0.34
CA ALA A 522 -15.96 8.93 -0.44
C ALA A 522 -14.57 9.46 -0.80
N ILE A 523 -14.51 10.31 -1.82
CA ILE A 523 -13.32 11.08 -2.15
C ILE A 523 -13.48 12.44 -1.49
N VAL A 524 -12.57 12.77 -0.58
CA VAL A 524 -12.63 13.97 0.24
C VAL A 524 -11.41 14.83 -0.04
N GLU A 525 -11.64 16.12 -0.29
CA GLU A 525 -10.59 17.12 -0.41
C GLU A 525 -10.45 17.88 0.91
N TRP A 526 -9.22 18.08 1.34
CA TRP A 526 -8.82 19.01 2.38
C TRP A 526 -8.07 20.18 1.79
N THR A 527 -8.43 21.39 2.19
CA THR A 527 -7.61 22.58 1.98
C THR A 527 -6.70 22.75 3.19
N LEU A 528 -5.38 22.65 3.00
CA LEU A 528 -4.44 22.62 4.13
C LEU A 528 -4.28 23.98 4.82
N GLY A 529 -4.50 25.07 4.09
CA GLY A 529 -4.37 26.44 4.60
C GLY A 529 -5.39 26.80 5.68
N ASP A 530 -6.65 26.38 5.53
CA ASP A 530 -7.73 26.64 6.49
C ASP A 530 -8.24 25.37 7.21
N GLY A 531 -7.75 24.19 6.81
CA GLY A 531 -8.13 22.90 7.38
C GLY A 531 -9.55 22.45 7.00
N SER A 532 -10.21 23.14 6.07
CA SER A 532 -11.56 22.79 5.62
C SER A 532 -11.57 21.48 4.82
N ALA A 533 -12.65 20.72 4.96
CA ALA A 533 -12.86 19.46 4.27
C ALA A 533 -14.15 19.51 3.44
N ARG A 534 -14.12 19.00 2.21
CA ARG A 534 -15.31 18.82 1.38
C ARG A 534 -15.31 17.45 0.71
N GLU A 535 -16.46 16.80 0.68
CA GLU A 535 -16.65 15.59 -0.12
C GLU A 535 -16.78 16.01 -1.59
N LEU A 536 -15.94 15.45 -2.46
CA LEU A 536 -15.97 15.66 -3.90
C LEU A 536 -17.09 14.81 -4.52
N PHE A 537 -17.04 13.50 -4.28
CA PHE A 537 -18.04 12.53 -4.72
C PHE A 537 -17.90 11.22 -3.96
N VAL A 538 -18.88 10.31 -4.14
CA VAL A 538 -18.81 8.93 -3.65
C VAL A 538 -18.64 7.97 -4.82
N TRP A 539 -17.51 7.25 -4.84
CA TRP A 539 -17.24 6.19 -5.79
C TRP A 539 -17.99 4.91 -5.41
N ARG A 540 -18.77 4.38 -6.35
CA ARG A 540 -19.66 3.20 -6.12
C ARG A 540 -19.49 2.10 -7.17
N LYS A 541 -18.42 2.15 -7.96
CA LYS A 541 -18.14 1.13 -8.97
C LYS A 541 -17.23 0.06 -8.36
N GLU A 542 -16.09 -0.22 -9.00
CA GLU A 542 -15.12 -1.21 -8.54
C GLU A 542 -14.26 -0.66 -7.38
N ASP A 543 -13.56 -1.55 -6.68
CA ASP A 543 -12.65 -1.16 -5.62
C ASP A 543 -11.52 -0.27 -6.15
N ILE A 544 -11.18 0.78 -5.41
CA ILE A 544 -10.03 1.64 -5.69
C ILE A 544 -8.79 0.96 -5.11
N LEU A 545 -7.78 0.76 -5.94
CA LEU A 545 -6.50 0.20 -5.54
C LEU A 545 -5.46 1.28 -5.26
N ASP A 546 -5.49 2.34 -6.07
CA ASP A 546 -4.66 3.51 -5.88
C ASP A 546 -5.26 4.75 -6.55
N LEU A 547 -4.81 5.94 -6.17
CA LEU A 547 -5.23 7.21 -6.77
C LEU A 547 -4.08 8.21 -6.88
N VAL A 548 -4.08 8.98 -7.96
CA VAL A 548 -3.21 10.16 -8.11
C VAL A 548 -4.00 11.34 -8.66
N VAL A 549 -3.53 12.56 -8.37
CA VAL A 549 -4.09 13.80 -8.93
C VAL A 549 -3.10 14.35 -9.96
N GLY A 550 -3.60 14.82 -11.09
CA GLY A 550 -2.76 15.36 -12.15
C GLY A 550 -3.50 16.24 -13.16
N PRO A 551 -2.84 16.65 -14.26
CA PRO A 551 -3.50 17.38 -15.34
C PRO A 551 -4.48 16.46 -16.08
N ARG A 552 -5.48 17.05 -16.75
CA ARG A 552 -6.35 16.31 -17.68
C ARG A 552 -5.54 15.85 -18.90
N MET A 553 -5.44 14.54 -19.10
CA MET A 553 -4.94 13.94 -20.34
C MET A 553 -6.07 13.84 -21.38
N PRO A 554 -5.80 14.08 -22.67
CA PRO A 554 -6.77 14.00 -23.76
C PRO A 554 -7.09 12.54 -24.16
N TRP A 555 -7.47 11.71 -23.19
CA TRP A 555 -7.93 10.35 -23.47
C TRP A 555 -9.26 10.37 -24.23
N PRO A 556 -9.55 9.33 -25.03
CA PRO A 556 -10.86 9.17 -25.63
C PRO A 556 -11.97 9.28 -24.58
N PRO A 557 -13.08 9.94 -24.92
CA PRO A 557 -14.19 10.09 -23.99
C PRO A 557 -14.68 8.72 -23.53
N TYR A 558 -14.99 8.61 -22.24
CA TYR A 558 -15.61 7.41 -21.72
C TYR A 558 -17.00 7.24 -22.34
N GLU A 559 -17.15 6.22 -23.17
CA GLU A 559 -18.45 5.72 -23.56
C GLU A 559 -18.84 4.63 -22.54
N PRO A 560 -19.91 4.83 -21.76
CA PRO A 560 -20.44 3.76 -20.93
C PRO A 560 -20.70 2.57 -21.85
N ASP A 561 -20.30 1.36 -21.43
CA ASP A 561 -20.67 0.15 -22.14
C ASP A 561 -22.18 0.22 -22.38
N ARG A 562 -22.58 0.46 -23.63
CA ARG A 562 -23.97 0.39 -24.03
C ARG A 562 -24.32 -1.05 -23.73
N ARG A 563 -25.04 -1.29 -22.64
CA ARG A 563 -25.58 -2.60 -22.28
C ARG A 563 -26.11 -3.16 -23.59
N ARG A 564 -25.45 -4.19 -24.13
CA ARG A 564 -26.05 -4.98 -25.20
C ARG A 564 -27.35 -5.44 -24.59
N GLY A 565 -28.45 -4.83 -25.05
CA GLY A 565 -29.76 -5.24 -24.66
C GLY A 565 -29.81 -6.74 -24.89
N LEU A 566 -30.06 -7.48 -23.82
CA LEU A 566 -30.82 -8.71 -23.93
C LEU A 566 -32.14 -8.29 -24.61
N GLN A 567 -32.15 -8.38 -25.94
CA GLN A 567 -33.35 -8.61 -26.75
C GLN A 567 -33.26 -10.04 -27.27
#